data_AF-A0A4Q8UU53-F1
#
_entry.id   AF-A0A4Q8UU53-F1
#
_cell.length_a   1.000
_cell.length_b   1.000
_cell.length_c   1.000
_cell.angle_alpha   90.00
_cell.angle_beta   90.00
_cell.angle_gamma   90.00
#
_symmetry.space_group_name_H-M   'P 1'
#
loop_
_entity.id
_entity.type
_entity.pdbx_description
1 polymer ?
#
loop_
_entity_poly.entity_id
_entity_poly.type
_entity_poly.pdbx_seq_one_letter_code
_entity_poly.pdbx_strand_id
1 'polypeptide(L)' 'MLSVVKGQPSAEELAALTAVVLSLGGQEAAEDRKPTVRHWVRRQQLRMAPTPGPGAWKRSRG' A
#
# COMPACT_ATOMS: atom_id res chain seq x y z
N MET A 1 -2.38 13.01 7.11
CA MET A 1 -3.73 13.54 6.81
C MET A 1 -4.25 12.81 5.58
N LEU A 2 -5.50 12.33 5.60
CA LEU A 2 -6.13 11.57 4.50
C LEU A 2 -6.86 12.54 3.55
N SER A 3 -6.90 12.22 2.24
CA SER A 3 -7.63 13.01 1.24
C SER A 3 -8.41 12.12 0.27
N VAL A 4 -9.57 12.61 -0.18
CA VAL A 4 -10.39 11.94 -1.19
C VAL A 4 -9.96 12.43 -2.57
N VAL A 5 -9.46 11.51 -3.41
CA VAL A 5 -8.96 11.82 -4.76
C VAL A 5 -10.05 11.71 -5.84
N LYS A 6 -11.17 11.03 -5.54
CA LYS A 6 -12.29 10.83 -6.46
C LYS A 6 -13.58 10.55 -5.69
N GLY A 7 -14.70 11.08 -6.18
CA GLY A 7 -16.03 10.88 -5.58
C GLY A 7 -16.32 11.85 -4.44
N GLN A 8 -17.54 11.76 -3.90
CA GLN A 8 -18.02 12.61 -2.81
C GLN A 8 -18.66 11.72 -1.73
N PRO A 9 -17.85 11.04 -0.90
CA PRO A 9 -18.37 10.17 0.15
C PRO A 9 -19.11 10.98 1.21
N SER A 10 -20.08 10.35 1.85
CA SER A 10 -20.77 10.96 2.98
C SER A 10 -19.85 11.04 4.21
N ALA A 11 -20.24 11.87 5.19
CA ALA A 11 -19.49 11.98 6.43
C ALA A 11 -19.47 10.65 7.20
N GLU A 12 -20.57 9.89 7.13
CA GLU A 12 -20.73 8.58 7.76
C GLU A 12 -19.78 7.53 7.15
N GLU A 13 -19.64 7.51 5.82
CA GLU A 13 -18.72 6.61 5.12
C GLU A 13 -17.26 6.89 5.48
N LEU A 14 -16.89 8.18 5.56
CA LEU A 14 -15.56 8.59 6.01
C LEU A 14 -15.30 8.22 7.47
N ALA A 15 -16.29 8.38 8.34
CA ALA A 15 -16.18 8.01 9.75
C ALA A 15 -16.00 6.49 9.91
N ALA A 16 -16.78 5.69 9.18
CA ALA A 16 -16.69 4.23 9.19
C ALA A 16 -15.31 3.75 8.73
N LEU A 17 -14.79 4.29 7.61
CA LEU A 17 -13.46 3.94 7.11
C LEU A 17 -12.37 4.34 8.11
N THR A 18 -12.48 5.52 8.72
CA THR A 18 -11.50 5.98 9.72
C THR A 18 -11.48 5.06 10.92
N ALA A 19 -12.64 4.61 11.42
CA ALA A 19 -12.71 3.66 12.53
C ALA A 19 -11.98 2.35 12.22
N VAL A 20 -12.13 1.82 11.00
CA VAL A 20 -11.41 0.61 10.55
C VAL A 20 -9.90 0.84 10.48
N VAL A 21 -9.45 1.98 9.95
CA VAL A 21 -8.02 2.31 9.88
C VAL A 21 -7.42 2.43 11.28
N LEU A 22 -8.14 3.05 12.22
CA LEU A 22 -7.71 3.17 13.61
C LEU A 22 -7.65 1.79 14.30
N SER A 23 -8.58 0.88 14.01
CA SER A 23 -8.53 -0.48 14.59
C SER A 23 -7.34 -1.29 14.08
N LEU A 24 -6.92 -1.08 12.82
CA LEU A 24 -5.73 -1.70 12.23
C LEU A 24 -4.43 -1.14 12.81
N GLY A 25 -4.39 0.16 13.12
CA GLY A 25 -3.20 0.85 13.65
C GLY A 25 -2.93 0.63 15.15
N GLY A 26 -3.92 0.14 15.89
CA GLY A 26 -3.80 -0.18 17.33
C GLY A 26 -3.28 -1.60 17.62
N GLN A 27 -3.13 -2.45 16.60
CA GLN A 27 -2.41 -3.71 16.74
C GLN A 27 -0.91 -3.39 16.76
N GLU A 28 -0.36 -3.28 17.97
CA GLU A 28 1.09 -3.21 18.19
C GLU A 28 1.72 -4.35 17.39
N ALA A 29 2.43 -3.98 16.33
CA ALA A 29 3.01 -4.93 15.41
C ALA A 29 4.01 -5.77 16.21
N ALA A 30 3.61 -6.99 16.57
CA ALA A 30 4.54 -7.99 17.04
C ALA A 30 5.71 -7.97 16.05
N GLU A 31 6.92 -7.71 16.56
CA GLU A 31 8.17 -7.49 15.79
C GLU A 31 8.27 -8.48 14.63
N ASP A 32 7.73 -8.08 13.49
CA ASP A 32 7.70 -8.92 12.30
C ASP A 32 9.09 -8.76 11.69
N ARG A 33 9.89 -9.82 11.86
CA ARG A 33 11.29 -9.92 11.42
C ARG A 33 11.49 -9.17 10.10
N LYS A 34 12.32 -8.12 10.13
CA LYS A 34 12.71 -7.33 8.95
C LYS A 34 13.00 -8.25 7.76
N PRO A 35 12.27 -8.15 6.64
CA PRO A 35 12.80 -8.58 5.37
C PRO A 35 13.90 -7.58 4.99
N THR A 36 15.16 -7.97 5.18
CA THR A 36 16.34 -7.10 5.05
C THR A 36 16.67 -6.69 3.61
N VAL A 37 15.79 -6.89 2.63
CA VAL A 37 16.02 -6.43 1.26
C VAL A 37 14.73 -5.87 0.70
N ARG A 38 14.68 -4.54 0.54
CA ARG A 38 13.63 -3.88 -0.23
C ARG A 38 13.76 -4.34 -1.69
N HIS A 39 13.02 -5.39 -2.08
CA HIS A 39 13.07 -5.98 -3.42
C HIS A 39 12.90 -4.93 -4.53
N TRP A 40 12.12 -3.87 -4.29
CA TRP A 40 11.96 -2.76 -5.22
C TRP A 40 13.25 -1.94 -5.42
N VAL A 41 14.05 -1.70 -4.38
CA VAL A 41 15.33 -0.97 -4.47
C VAL A 41 16.32 -1.75 -5.32
N ARG A 42 16.42 -3.07 -5.11
CA ARG A 42 17.25 -3.96 -5.93
C ARG A 42 16.80 -3.94 -7.40
N ARG A 43 15.50 -3.99 -7.67
CA ARG A 43 14.95 -3.90 -9.04
C ARG A 43 15.32 -2.59 -9.72
N GLN A 44 15.25 -1.47 -9.00
CA GLN A 44 15.63 -0.16 -9.53
C GLN A 44 17.14 -0.08 -9.86
N GLN A 45 18.00 -0.56 -8.97
CA GLN A 45 19.45 -0.62 -9.21
C GLN A 45 19.81 -1.50 -10.42
N LEU A 46 19.08 -2.60 -10.62
CA LEU A 46 19.28 -3.53 -11.74
C LEU A 46 18.52 -3.12 -13.02
N ARG A 47 17.88 -1.94 -13.05
CA ARG A 47 17.08 -1.47 -14.19
C ARG A 47 15.99 -2.46 -14.65
N MET A 48 15.47 -3.27 -13.72
CA MET A 48 14.39 -4.22 -13.99
C MET A 48 13.02 -3.54 -13.87
N ALA A 49 12.82 -2.47 -14.66
CA ALA A 49 11.53 -1.81 -14.74
C ALA A 49 10.52 -2.73 -15.45
N PRO A 50 9.27 -2.85 -14.97
CA PRO A 50 8.25 -3.58 -15.69
C PRO A 50 7.96 -2.88 -17.02
N THR A 51 7.88 -3.65 -18.10
CA THR A 51 7.44 -3.13 -19.41
C THR A 51 6.00 -2.65 -19.30
N PRO A 52 5.67 -1.40 -19.70
CA PRO A 52 4.31 -0.90 -19.71
C PRO A 52 3.40 -1.77 -20.58
N GLY A 53 2.17 -2.02 -20.14
CA GLY A 53 1.17 -2.74 -20.93
C GLY A 53 0.19 -3.57 -20.10
N PRO A 54 -0.85 -4.12 -20.76
CA PRO A 54 -1.83 -4.99 -20.10
C PRO A 54 -1.15 -6.16 -19.39
N GLY A 55 -1.47 -6.34 -18.10
CA GLY A 55 -0.92 -7.42 -17.30
C GLY A 55 0.48 -7.17 -16.71
N ALA A 56 1.09 -6.00 -16.93
CA ALA A 56 2.35 -5.62 -16.30
C ALA A 56 2.27 -5.67 -14.76
N TRP A 57 1.11 -5.33 -14.20
CA TRP A 57 0.81 -5.36 -12.77
C TRP A 57 0.83 -6.78 -12.14
N LYS A 58 0.69 -7.85 -12.93
CA LYS A 58 0.76 -9.22 -12.40
C LYS A 58 2.14 -9.54 -11.80
N ARG A 59 3.18 -8.86 -12.29
CA ARG A 59 4.58 -9.01 -11.85
C ARG A 59 4.97 -8.02 -10.74
N SER A 60 4.09 -7.11 -10.34
CA SER A 60 4.37 -6.12 -9.29
C SER A 60 4.09 -6.60 -7.87
N ARG A 61 3.50 -7.80 -7.70
CA ARG A 61 3.35 -8.43 -6.38
C ARG A 61 4.74 -8.70 -5.82
N GLY A 62 5.14 -7.88 -4.85
CA GLY A 62 6.30 -8.11 -4.00
C GLY A 62 5.95 -9.06 -2.87
#